data_AF-A0A4Y6PLY0-F1
#
_entry.id   AF-A0A4Y6PLY0-F1
#
_cell.length_a   1.000
_cell.length_b   1.000
_cell.length_c   1.000
_cell.angle_alpha   90.00
_cell.angle_beta   90.00
_cell.angle_gamma   90.00
#
_symmetry.space_group_name_H-M   'P 1'
#
loop_
_entity.id
_entity.type
_entity.pdbx_description
1 polymer ?
#
loop_
_entity_poly.entity_id
_entity_poly.type
_entity_poly.pdbx_seq_one_letter_code
_entity_poly.pdbx_strand_id
1 'polypeptide(L)'
;MLEVRIGAGTEDAFARLLGVTNDLHIERVWPDLATEVVHPFMLAHSKKQFATEGRHGGRPWADYSQEPLYAAYKLMKVGHLDLLRWQKGGTFEQLYPSLTDPNHDLHIFRVGRTSVSIGSAVDHAYSLTTDTEGPFGEPSPGRDVLAMRPTHGKRLTTNMQRRLKQRLARRGLRIGDVRSNL
;
A
#
# COMPACT_ATOMS: atom_id res chain seq x y z
N MET A 1 8.95 8.03 9.74
CA MET A 1 8.78 7.55 8.34
C MET A 1 8.17 6.15 8.35
N LEU A 2 7.09 5.95 7.58
CA LEU A 2 6.50 4.66 7.30
C LEU A 2 6.83 4.25 5.86
N GLU A 3 7.43 3.09 5.66
CA GLU A 3 7.79 2.58 4.34
C GLU A 3 7.62 1.06 4.32
N VAL A 4 6.82 0.54 3.39
CA VAL A 4 6.68 -0.90 3.16
C VAL A 4 7.32 -1.25 1.83
N ARG A 5 8.26 -2.21 1.89
CA ARG A 5 8.92 -2.76 0.72
C ARG A 5 8.12 -3.95 0.19
N ILE A 6 7.58 -3.81 -1.01
CA ILE A 6 6.93 -4.87 -1.76
C ILE A 6 7.94 -5.42 -2.77
N GLY A 7 8.37 -6.66 -2.56
CA GLY A 7 9.28 -7.35 -3.48
C GLY A 7 8.54 -8.26 -4.44
N ALA A 8 9.13 -8.50 -5.60
CA ALA A 8 8.75 -9.56 -6.53
C ALA A 8 8.97 -10.99 -5.97
N GLY A 9 9.57 -11.15 -4.78
CA GLY A 9 10.17 -12.41 -4.35
C GLY A 9 11.50 -12.65 -5.05
N THR A 10 12.15 -13.79 -4.80
CA THR A 10 13.32 -14.22 -5.59
C THR A 10 12.95 -14.28 -7.08
N GLU A 11 13.91 -14.09 -7.98
CA GLU A 11 13.69 -14.12 -9.44
C GLU A 11 12.86 -15.35 -9.87
N ASP A 12 13.11 -16.49 -9.22
CA ASP A 12 12.42 -17.76 -9.40
C ASP A 12 10.92 -17.72 -9.05
N ALA A 13 10.54 -17.03 -7.98
CA ALA A 13 9.15 -16.92 -7.57
C ALA A 13 8.36 -16.06 -8.57
N PHE A 14 8.95 -14.97 -9.06
CA PHE A 14 8.31 -14.07 -10.03
C PHE A 14 8.30 -14.66 -11.45
N ALA A 15 9.36 -15.36 -11.86
CA ALA A 15 9.38 -16.11 -13.12
C ALA A 15 8.29 -17.20 -13.16
N ARG A 16 8.14 -17.95 -12.05
CA ARG A 16 7.02 -18.89 -11.86
C ARG A 16 5.67 -18.19 -11.80
N LEU A 17 5.58 -17.04 -11.12
CA LEU A 17 4.37 -16.22 -11.02
C LEU A 17 3.91 -15.73 -12.40
N LEU A 18 4.84 -15.42 -13.30
CA LEU A 18 4.53 -14.86 -14.61
C LEU A 18 4.45 -15.91 -15.72
N GLY A 19 4.90 -17.15 -15.46
CA GLY A 19 4.99 -18.21 -16.46
C GLY A 19 5.96 -17.84 -17.59
N VAL A 20 6.98 -17.03 -17.28
CA VAL A 20 7.97 -16.54 -18.25
C VAL A 20 9.28 -17.24 -17.95
N THR A 21 9.76 -18.04 -18.90
CA THR A 21 11.05 -18.71 -18.86
C THR A 21 12.14 -17.71 -19.26
N ASN A 22 13.09 -17.46 -18.35
CA ASN A 22 14.45 -16.90 -18.47
C ASN A 22 14.80 -15.69 -19.39
N ASP A 23 14.09 -15.35 -20.46
CA ASP A 23 14.54 -14.35 -21.44
C ASP A 23 14.10 -12.91 -21.12
N LEU A 24 13.10 -12.75 -20.25
CA LEU A 24 12.73 -11.45 -19.70
C LEU A 24 13.39 -11.26 -18.34
N HIS A 25 14.53 -10.56 -18.36
CA HIS A 25 15.11 -10.00 -17.14
C HIS A 25 14.03 -9.18 -16.43
N ILE A 26 13.60 -9.67 -15.27
CA ILE A 26 12.56 -9.06 -14.42
C ILE A 26 12.77 -7.56 -14.25
N GLU A 27 14.03 -7.16 -14.15
CA GLU A 27 14.54 -5.81 -13.98
C GLU A 27 14.15 -4.86 -15.11
N ARG A 28 13.97 -5.38 -16.33
CA ARG A 28 13.55 -4.59 -17.49
C ARG A 28 12.07 -4.27 -17.48
N VAL A 29 11.24 -5.10 -16.85
CA VAL A 29 9.78 -4.93 -16.82
C VAL A 29 9.27 -4.47 -15.46
N TRP A 30 10.05 -4.67 -14.40
CA TRP A 30 9.65 -4.35 -13.05
C TRP A 30 9.34 -2.87 -12.85
N PRO A 31 10.16 -1.91 -13.31
CA PRO A 31 9.84 -0.49 -13.13
C PRO A 31 8.49 -0.08 -13.71
N ASP A 32 8.15 -0.64 -14.87
CA ASP A 32 6.86 -0.44 -15.51
C ASP A 32 5.72 -1.06 -14.70
N LEU A 33 5.86 -2.32 -14.26
CA LEU A 33 4.85 -2.99 -13.45
C LEU A 33 4.65 -2.29 -12.10
N ALA A 34 5.73 -1.83 -11.48
CA ALA A 34 5.68 -1.08 -10.24
C ALA A 34 4.87 0.21 -10.41
N THR A 35 5.13 0.96 -11.48
CA THR A 35 4.49 2.26 -11.74
C THR A 35 3.06 2.11 -12.26
N GLU A 36 2.82 1.19 -13.18
CA GLU A 36 1.53 1.07 -13.89
C GLU A 36 0.52 0.19 -13.15
N VAL A 37 0.98 -0.67 -12.25
CA VAL A 37 0.12 -1.67 -11.59
C VAL A 37 0.23 -1.61 -10.07
N VAL A 38 1.43 -1.72 -9.51
CA VAL A 38 1.59 -1.80 -8.05
C VAL A 38 1.20 -0.48 -7.40
N HIS A 39 1.72 0.64 -7.88
CA HIS A 39 1.44 1.96 -7.30
C HIS A 39 -0.06 2.31 -7.30
N PRO A 40 -0.79 2.25 -8.44
CA PRO A 40 -2.20 2.60 -8.45
C PRO A 40 -3.04 1.62 -7.62
N PHE A 41 -2.66 0.34 -7.59
CA PHE A 41 -3.31 -0.65 -6.73
C PHE A 41 -3.14 -0.30 -5.26
N MET A 42 -1.92 0.01 -4.82
CA MET A 42 -1.64 0.32 -3.43
C MET A 42 -2.31 1.62 -2.99
N LEU A 43 -2.33 2.66 -3.83
CA LEU A 43 -3.08 3.89 -3.53
C LEU A 43 -4.58 3.63 -3.37
N ALA A 44 -5.18 2.85 -4.27
CA ALA A 44 -6.59 2.47 -4.18
C ALA A 44 -6.88 1.58 -2.96
N HIS A 45 -5.93 0.70 -2.61
CA HIS A 45 -6.01 -0.14 -1.41
C HIS A 45 -5.97 0.71 -0.14
N SER A 46 -5.02 1.64 -0.02
CA SER A 46 -4.92 2.59 1.10
C SER A 46 -6.22 3.39 1.25
N LYS A 47 -6.77 3.93 0.15
CA LYS A 47 -8.07 4.64 0.19
C LYS A 47 -9.17 3.78 0.81
N LYS A 48 -9.23 2.48 0.48
CA LYS A 48 -10.19 1.54 1.06
C LYS A 48 -9.88 1.21 2.51
N GLN A 49 -8.61 1.09 2.91
CA GLN A 49 -8.24 0.89 4.31
C GLN A 49 -8.76 2.02 5.19
N PHE A 50 -8.49 3.27 4.81
CA PHE A 50 -8.97 4.44 5.53
C PHE A 50 -10.50 4.52 5.55
N ALA A 51 -11.15 4.34 4.39
CA ALA A 51 -12.61 4.41 4.30
C ALA A 51 -13.35 3.32 5.08
N THR A 52 -12.69 2.19 5.36
CA THR A 52 -13.28 1.06 6.10
C THR A 52 -12.64 0.85 7.47
N GLU A 53 -11.79 1.78 7.89
CA GLU A 53 -11.09 1.74 9.17
C GLU A 53 -10.37 0.39 9.40
N GLY A 54 -9.61 -0.06 8.41
CA GLY A 54 -8.83 -1.31 8.50
C GLY A 54 -9.61 -2.59 8.16
N ARG A 55 -10.95 -2.56 8.09
CA ARG A 55 -11.76 -3.75 7.78
C ARG A 55 -11.40 -4.34 6.42
N HIS A 56 -11.06 -3.49 5.43
CA HIS A 56 -10.58 -3.94 4.12
C HIS A 56 -9.39 -4.89 4.26
N GLY A 57 -8.42 -4.58 5.13
CA GLY A 57 -7.22 -5.38 5.37
C GLY A 57 -7.45 -6.65 6.16
N GLY A 58 -8.61 -6.77 6.80
CA GLY A 58 -8.96 -7.92 7.65
C GLY A 58 -8.82 -7.66 9.15
N ARG A 59 -8.22 -6.53 9.55
CA ARG A 59 -8.12 -6.12 10.95
C ARG A 59 -8.69 -4.71 11.11
N PRO A 60 -9.92 -4.57 11.66
CA PRO A 60 -10.47 -3.26 11.99
C PRO A 60 -9.52 -2.52 12.94
N TRP A 61 -9.34 -1.22 12.74
CA TRP A 61 -8.64 -0.37 13.68
C TRP A 61 -9.52 -0.14 14.91
N ALA A 62 -8.90 0.07 16.08
CA ALA A 62 -9.64 0.36 17.30
C ALA A 62 -10.53 1.60 17.11
N ASP A 63 -11.82 1.47 17.39
CA ASP A 63 -12.79 2.55 17.33
C ASP A 63 -13.01 3.11 18.75
N TYR A 64 -12.63 4.38 18.95
CA TYR A 64 -12.84 5.11 20.21
C TYR A 64 -13.84 6.26 20.01
N SER A 65 -14.67 6.20 18.95
CA SER A 65 -15.64 7.26 18.64
C SER A 65 -16.66 7.45 19.77
N GLN A 66 -16.99 6.39 20.49
CA GLN A 66 -17.97 6.43 21.58
C GLN A 66 -17.34 6.65 22.95
N GLU A 67 -16.02 6.87 23.05
CA GLU A 67 -15.33 7.05 24.32
C GLU A 67 -15.31 8.54 24.74
N PRO A 68 -16.04 8.94 25.81
CA PRO A 68 -16.18 10.35 26.17
C PRO A 68 -14.87 11.05 26.51
N LEU A 69 -13.93 10.32 27.13
CA LEU A 69 -12.59 10.82 27.48
C LEU A 69 -11.79 11.17 26.21
N TYR A 70 -11.87 10.32 25.19
CA TYR A 70 -11.23 10.51 23.90
C TYR A 70 -11.84 11.68 23.12
N ALA A 71 -13.16 11.86 23.17
CA ALA A 71 -13.85 12.99 22.56
C ALA A 71 -13.39 14.32 23.18
N ALA A 72 -13.34 14.40 24.52
CA ALA A 72 -12.89 15.59 25.24
C ALA A 72 -11.40 15.91 24.97
N TYR A 73 -10.53 14.90 25.02
CA TYR A 73 -9.11 15.06 24.72
C TYR A 73 -8.86 15.51 23.28
N LYS A 74 -9.57 14.94 22.30
CA LYS A 74 -9.49 15.39 20.91
C LYS A 74 -9.99 16.81 20.74
N LEU A 75 -11.13 17.17 21.33
CA LEU A 75 -11.64 18.55 21.26
C LEU A 75 -10.61 19.55 21.80
N MET A 76 -9.95 19.22 22.91
CA MET A 76 -8.87 20.03 23.47
C MET A 76 -7.63 20.11 22.57
N LYS A 77 -7.26 19.03 21.89
CA LYS A 77 -6.01 18.95 21.10
C LYS A 77 -6.14 19.43 19.66
N VAL A 78 -7.27 19.16 19.00
CA VAL A 78 -7.47 19.43 17.56
C VAL A 78 -8.64 20.39 17.28
N GLY A 79 -9.42 20.76 18.29
CA GLY A 79 -10.46 21.79 18.16
C GLY A 79 -11.75 21.35 17.47
N HIS A 80 -11.93 20.06 17.14
CA HIS A 80 -13.16 19.53 16.55
C HIS A 80 -13.49 18.11 17.02
N LEU A 81 -14.79 17.75 16.97
CA LEU A 81 -15.36 16.47 17.42
C LEU A 81 -15.56 15.44 16.31
N ASP A 82 -15.16 15.72 15.08
CA ASP A 82 -15.24 14.73 14.00
C ASP A 82 -14.37 13.52 14.34
N LEU A 83 -15.02 12.47 14.83
CA LEU A 83 -14.39 11.27 15.41
C LEU A 83 -13.76 10.37 14.36
N LEU A 84 -14.01 10.60 13.07
CA LEU A 84 -13.29 9.95 11.99
C LEU A 84 -11.87 10.50 11.97
N ARG A 85 -10.92 9.62 12.26
CA ARG A 85 -9.48 9.90 12.49
C ARG A 85 -8.75 10.62 11.34
N TRP A 86 -9.45 10.99 10.27
CA TRP A 86 -8.90 11.41 8.98
C TRP A 86 -9.96 12.22 8.22
N GLN A 87 -10.21 13.48 8.57
CA GLN A 87 -11.05 14.30 7.72
C GLN A 87 -10.35 14.49 6.37
N LYS A 88 -10.99 13.98 5.31
CA LYS A 88 -10.54 14.21 3.94
C LYS A 88 -10.59 15.73 3.67
N GLY A 89 -9.42 16.37 3.65
CA GLY A 89 -9.30 17.82 3.44
C GLY A 89 -9.20 18.68 4.72
N GLY A 90 -9.03 18.08 5.90
CA GLY A 90 -8.66 18.83 7.10
C GLY A 90 -7.26 19.43 6.94
N THR A 91 -7.08 20.70 7.29
CA THR A 91 -5.79 21.43 7.13
C THR A 91 -4.63 20.83 7.92
N PHE A 92 -4.91 20.01 8.93
CA PHE A 92 -3.91 19.40 9.80
C PHE A 92 -3.62 17.94 9.49
N GLU A 93 -4.46 17.29 8.66
CA GLU A 93 -4.30 15.86 8.41
C GLU A 93 -3.40 15.60 7.18
N GLN A 94 -2.22 15.02 7.40
CA GLN A 94 -1.21 14.79 6.35
C GLN A 94 -0.99 13.31 6.00
N LEU A 95 -1.35 12.35 6.85
CA LEU A 95 -1.05 10.95 6.57
C LEU A 95 -2.01 10.32 5.54
N TYR A 96 -3.30 10.62 5.58
CA TYR A 96 -4.23 10.17 4.54
C TYR A 96 -3.80 10.65 3.14
N PRO A 97 -3.60 11.96 2.88
CA PRO A 97 -3.22 12.40 1.54
C PRO A 97 -1.84 11.86 1.14
N SER A 98 -0.85 11.81 2.04
CA SER A 98 0.47 11.23 1.73
C SER A 98 0.47 9.72 1.42
N LEU A 99 -0.57 8.98 1.79
CA LEU A 99 -0.72 7.55 1.45
C LEU A 99 -1.67 7.27 0.29
N THR A 100 -2.39 8.28 -0.20
CA THR A 100 -3.48 8.09 -1.18
C THR A 100 -3.43 9.00 -2.39
N ASP A 101 -2.64 10.07 -2.34
CA ASP A 101 -2.34 10.96 -3.45
C ASP A 101 -0.89 10.73 -3.92
N PRO A 102 -0.66 10.30 -5.18
CA PRO A 102 0.69 10.08 -5.70
C PRO A 102 1.53 11.35 -5.78
N ASN A 103 0.91 12.54 -5.81
CA ASN A 103 1.60 13.82 -5.99
C ASN A 103 1.82 14.57 -4.69
N HIS A 104 1.47 14.00 -3.54
CA HIS A 104 1.67 14.65 -2.25
C HIS A 104 3.16 14.66 -1.88
N ASP A 105 3.67 15.79 -1.39
CA ASP A 105 5.12 15.96 -1.13
C ASP A 105 5.71 14.95 -0.15
N LEU A 106 4.89 14.49 0.81
CA LEU A 106 5.26 13.45 1.78
C LEU A 106 4.98 12.01 1.32
N HIS A 107 4.51 11.81 0.08
CA HIS A 107 4.30 10.48 -0.47
C HIS A 107 5.63 9.82 -0.80
N ILE A 108 5.84 8.58 -0.31
CA ILE A 108 7.02 7.80 -0.66
C ILE A 108 6.62 6.79 -1.72
N PHE A 109 7.23 6.89 -2.89
CA PHE A 109 7.21 5.86 -3.92
C PHE A 109 8.59 5.72 -4.54
N ARG A 110 9.28 4.60 -4.30
CA ARG A 110 10.62 4.33 -4.83
C ARG A 110 10.67 2.98 -5.51
N VAL A 111 11.07 2.97 -6.77
CA VAL A 111 11.21 1.76 -7.57
C VAL A 111 12.66 1.29 -7.50
N GLY A 112 12.89 0.11 -6.91
CA GLY A 112 14.16 -0.59 -6.96
C GLY A 112 14.22 -1.60 -8.11
N ARG A 113 15.29 -2.40 -8.17
CA ARG A 113 15.54 -3.41 -9.22
C ARG A 113 14.42 -4.47 -9.34
N THR A 114 13.95 -4.97 -8.20
CA THR A 114 12.94 -6.04 -8.08
C THR A 114 11.95 -5.79 -6.95
N SER A 115 11.96 -4.58 -6.41
CA SER A 115 11.07 -4.19 -5.33
C SER A 115 10.59 -2.76 -5.51
N VAL A 116 9.53 -2.42 -4.80
CA VAL A 116 9.03 -1.06 -4.70
C VAL A 116 8.78 -0.75 -3.25
N SER A 117 9.15 0.46 -2.84
CA SER A 117 8.81 0.99 -1.54
C SER A 117 7.64 1.96 -1.69
N ILE A 118 6.62 1.79 -0.85
CA ILE A 118 5.50 2.73 -0.76
C ILE A 118 5.25 3.12 0.70
N GLY A 119 4.93 4.38 0.94
CA GLY A 119 4.65 4.84 2.30
C GLY A 119 4.49 6.35 2.43
N SER A 120 4.81 6.85 3.62
CA SER A 120 4.65 8.26 3.99
C SER A 120 5.83 8.75 4.83
N ALA A 121 6.30 9.96 4.50
CA ALA A 121 7.31 10.68 5.24
C ALA A 121 6.76 11.46 6.45
N VAL A 122 5.44 11.44 6.69
CA VAL A 122 4.83 12.11 7.86
C VAL A 122 5.46 11.59 9.15
N ASP A 123 5.86 12.51 10.04
CA ASP A 123 6.64 12.19 11.25
C ASP A 123 5.94 11.15 12.13
N HIS A 124 4.64 11.34 12.37
CA HIS A 124 3.83 10.47 13.21
C HIS A 124 3.30 9.21 12.48
N ALA A 125 3.68 8.97 11.22
CA ALA A 125 3.24 7.79 10.48
C ALA A 125 3.75 6.49 11.11
N TYR A 126 4.97 6.51 11.65
CA TYR A 126 5.60 5.32 12.23
C TYR A 126 4.88 4.88 13.52
N SER A 127 4.63 5.83 14.43
CA SER A 127 3.93 5.58 15.70
C SER A 127 2.52 5.01 15.51
N LEU A 128 1.90 5.24 14.35
CA LEU A 128 0.59 4.69 14.04
C LEU A 128 0.63 3.22 13.66
N THR A 129 1.76 2.70 13.19
CA THR A 129 1.92 1.29 12.79
C THR A 129 2.45 0.40 13.90
N THR A 130 3.00 1.00 14.95
CA THR A 130 3.50 0.31 16.13
C THR A 130 2.44 0.28 17.22
N ASP A 131 2.43 -0.80 18.01
CA ASP A 131 1.68 -0.81 19.26
C ASP A 131 2.26 0.27 20.18
N THR A 132 1.39 1.12 20.72
CA THR A 132 1.73 2.26 21.56
C THR A 132 0.82 2.29 22.77
N GLU A 133 1.15 3.11 23.75
CA GLU A 133 0.24 3.48 24.82
C GLU A 133 -0.54 4.73 24.40
N GLY A 134 -1.86 4.71 24.57
CA GLY A 134 -2.69 5.86 24.30
C GLY A 134 -2.57 6.93 25.39
N PRO A 135 -3.21 8.10 25.21
CA PRO A 135 -3.07 9.23 26.12
C PRO A 135 -3.57 8.97 27.57
N PHE A 136 -4.28 7.87 27.84
CA PHE A 136 -4.78 7.53 29.17
C PHE A 136 -4.26 6.18 29.69
N GLY A 137 -3.17 5.67 29.11
CA GLY A 137 -2.51 4.44 29.58
C GLY A 137 -3.02 3.14 28.97
N GLU A 138 -4.00 3.22 28.07
CA GLU A 138 -4.59 2.08 27.39
C GLU A 138 -3.70 1.58 26.24
N PRO A 139 -3.70 0.27 25.94
CA PRO A 139 -3.07 -0.25 24.74
C PRO A 139 -3.70 0.35 23.47
N SER A 140 -2.89 1.00 22.65
CA SER A 140 -3.25 1.51 21.34
C SER A 140 -2.58 0.65 20.27
N PRO A 141 -3.26 -0.37 19.73
CA PRO A 141 -2.66 -1.28 18.76
C PRO A 141 -2.30 -0.56 17.46
N GLY A 142 -1.19 -0.96 16.88
CA GLY A 142 -0.71 -0.49 15.59
C GLY A 142 -1.75 -0.71 14.50
N ARG A 143 -1.87 0.29 13.64
CA ARG A 143 -2.73 0.31 12.47
C ARG A 143 -1.89 0.00 11.26
N ASP A 144 -2.00 -1.23 10.77
CA ASP A 144 -1.39 -1.57 9.50
C ASP A 144 -2.24 -1.00 8.35
N VAL A 145 -1.87 0.22 7.93
CA VAL A 145 -2.53 0.97 6.85
C VAL A 145 -2.30 0.36 5.47
N LEU A 146 -1.42 -0.62 5.34
CA LEU A 146 -1.14 -1.35 4.11
C LEU A 146 -1.51 -2.84 4.19
N ALA A 147 -2.14 -3.29 5.29
CA ALA A 147 -2.54 -4.67 5.52
C ALA A 147 -3.27 -5.27 4.32
N MET A 148 -2.79 -6.41 3.82
CA MET A 148 -3.39 -7.11 2.69
C MET A 148 -3.88 -8.50 3.09
N ARG A 149 -5.12 -8.81 2.75
CA ARG A 149 -5.61 -10.19 2.76
C ARG A 149 -4.93 -10.98 1.64
N PRO A 150 -4.82 -12.32 1.73
CA PRO A 150 -4.28 -13.15 0.65
C PRO A 150 -4.97 -12.92 -0.70
N THR A 151 -6.29 -12.66 -0.69
CA THR A 151 -7.07 -12.35 -1.90
C THR A 151 -6.63 -11.05 -2.58
N HIS A 152 -6.15 -10.06 -1.83
CA HIS A 152 -5.62 -8.82 -2.36
C HIS A 152 -4.28 -9.04 -3.06
N GLY A 153 -3.39 -9.84 -2.46
CA GLY A 153 -2.14 -10.26 -3.08
C GLY A 153 -2.38 -11.01 -4.39
N LYS A 154 -3.33 -11.95 -4.41
CA LYS A 154 -3.73 -12.65 -5.65
C LYS A 154 -4.23 -11.68 -6.72
N ARG A 155 -5.07 -10.70 -6.36
CA ARG A 155 -5.59 -9.69 -7.30
C ARG A 155 -4.47 -8.81 -7.87
N LEU A 156 -3.51 -8.39 -7.04
CA LEU A 156 -2.33 -7.64 -7.47
C LEU A 156 -1.51 -8.47 -8.47
N THR A 157 -1.22 -9.73 -8.15
CA THR A 157 -0.56 -10.67 -9.05
C THR A 157 -1.27 -10.81 -10.39
N THR A 158 -2.58 -11.03 -10.38
CA THR A 158 -3.38 -11.14 -11.61
C THR A 158 -3.31 -9.85 -12.45
N ASN A 159 -3.32 -8.67 -11.80
CA ASN A 159 -3.17 -7.40 -12.51
C ASN A 159 -1.78 -7.28 -13.17
N MET A 160 -0.72 -7.65 -12.45
CA MET A 160 0.65 -7.63 -12.99
C MET A 160 0.80 -8.58 -14.18
N GLN A 161 0.33 -9.82 -14.03
CA GLN A 161 0.31 -10.82 -15.10
C GLN A 161 -0.41 -10.28 -16.33
N ARG A 162 -1.64 -9.76 -16.16
CA ARG A 162 -2.44 -9.20 -17.25
C ARG A 162 -1.72 -8.06 -17.98
N ARG A 163 -1.13 -7.13 -17.23
CA ARG A 163 -0.38 -6.02 -17.82
C ARG A 163 0.82 -6.49 -18.62
N LEU A 164 1.56 -7.47 -18.08
CA LEU A 164 2.68 -8.08 -18.79
C LEU A 164 2.23 -8.75 -20.09
N LYS A 165 1.14 -9.55 -20.07
CA LYS A 165 0.61 -10.19 -21.31
C LYS A 165 0.29 -9.15 -22.38
N GLN A 166 -0.34 -8.04 -21.99
CA GLN A 166 -0.67 -6.95 -22.91
C GLN A 166 0.59 -6.30 -23.53
N ARG A 167 1.66 -6.11 -22.75
CA ARG A 167 2.92 -5.56 -23.26
C ARG A 167 3.61 -6.52 -24.22
N LEU A 168 3.64 -7.81 -23.90
CA LEU A 168 4.22 -8.83 -24.78
C LEU A 168 3.46 -8.92 -26.10
N ALA A 169 2.13 -8.94 -26.06
CA ALA A 169 1.28 -8.96 -27.26
C ALA A 169 1.54 -7.74 -28.17
N ARG A 170 1.71 -6.54 -27.60
CA ARG A 170 2.06 -5.32 -28.37
C ARG A 170 3.42 -5.40 -29.06
N ARG A 171 4.32 -6.26 -28.56
CA ARG A 171 5.64 -6.51 -29.15
C ARG A 171 5.65 -7.73 -30.09
N GLY A 172 4.48 -8.33 -30.35
CA GLY A 172 4.38 -9.56 -31.14
C GLY A 172 4.90 -10.82 -30.43
N LEU A 173 5.15 -10.75 -29.12
CA LEU A 173 5.66 -11.87 -28.33
C LEU A 173 4.50 -12.61 -27.65
N ARG A 174 4.44 -13.94 -27.75
CA ARG A 174 3.49 -14.76 -26.99
C ARG A 174 4.17 -15.37 -25.78
N ILE A 175 3.40 -15.55 -24.70
CA ILE A 175 3.88 -16.20 -23.45
C ILE A 175 4.24 -17.68 -23.66
N GLY A 176 3.87 -18.28 -24.81
CA GLY A 176 4.31 -19.61 -25.23
C GLY A 176 5.54 -19.65 -26.16
N ASP A 177 5.96 -18.52 -26.73
CA ASP A 177 7.07 -18.47 -27.71
C ASP A 177 8.45 -18.39 -27.02
N VAL A 178 8.49 -18.26 -25.68
CA VAL A 178 9.73 -18.19 -24.88
C VAL A 178 10.31 -19.59 -24.58
N ARG A 179 9.99 -20.57 -25.42
CA ARG A 179 10.53 -21.94 -25.38
C ARG A 179 10.95 -22.36 -26.78
N SER A 180 11.94 -21.72 -27.40
CA SER A 180 12.68 -22.29 -28.55
C SER A 180 13.73 -21.35 -29.13
N ASN A 181 14.70 -20.86 -28.33
CA ASN A 181 15.95 -20.28 -28.87
C ASN A 181 17.13 -20.43 -27.89
N LEU A 182 17.28 -21.62 -27.28
CA LEU A 182 18.53 -22.10 -26.69
C LEU A 182 18.75 -23.55 -27.11
#